data_AF-A0A7C7E016-F1
#
_entry.id   AF-A0A7C7E016-F1
#
_cell.length_a   1.000
_cell.length_b   1.000
_cell.length_c   1.000
_cell.angle_alpha   90.00
_cell.angle_beta   90.00
_cell.angle_gamma   90.00
#
_symmetry.space_group_name_H-M   'P 1'
#
loop_
_entity.id
_entity.type
_entity.pdbx_description
1 polymer ?
#
loop_
_entity_poly.entity_id
_entity_poly.type
_entity_poly.pdbx_seq_one_letter_code
_entity_poly.pdbx_strand_id
1 'polypeptide(L)'
;MDRRTLPFVIAFAFVIGVLSGLVSLWKISSPANAFILHDQTLISLGNYALAHNVYLPIITNIPPPKTWSGMHLGNRNNSDWSSSMLAPFDATQGGAWPRIVLALSNQVFSIHRDANCRITNVTVRNPNLYNYLRKAARAGSGVTSVMIRIYPSPGNFAQSTDPNWMDPALRPAGRTLLVNANQRPGNWTQCGNDWRFRAINDIGDEIIAIEQYAENDGWHVYGFEPANEPNVEWYAKPHPNGNEPSPALYNQSAWLAMDNYFANLWTYVQTNAGNLTIRVFSPPMAQSAYAETHNVLSSSTPCDAFSFSGYQSMSQTINNSNPKSEGYSWHNYWISGKETWGNCPIGQHVAMWFPSLMSDNLYANSRAGFITEADLAPPQFNWGNSITDKDTQSGTTAASLRSFLYAEYNQSGFRGADRIGVWLLNDDSGVSQHTWAQAHNGTAFRAWFNLWWGGAETP
;
A
#
# COMPACT_ATOMS: atom_id res chain seq x y z
N MET A 1 31.08 47.09 33.92
CA MET A 1 29.94 48.05 34.01
C MET A 1 28.69 47.17 33.96
N ASP A 2 28.05 46.78 35.06
CA ASP A 2 27.71 47.54 36.30
C ASP A 2 26.81 48.74 35.92
N ARG A 3 25.56 48.92 36.40
CA ARG A 3 24.79 48.17 37.43
C ARG A 3 23.29 48.61 37.45
N ARG A 4 22.41 47.83 38.12
CA ARG A 4 21.05 48.18 38.68
C ARG A 4 19.86 48.19 37.66
N THR A 5 18.61 47.83 38.00
CA THR A 5 17.97 47.55 39.32
C THR A 5 16.77 46.57 39.25
N LEU A 6 16.57 45.79 40.33
CA LEU A 6 15.40 44.96 40.71
C LEU A 6 14.27 45.81 41.38
N PRO A 7 13.18 45.29 42.04
CA PRO A 7 12.69 43.91 42.28
C PRO A 7 11.16 43.68 42.07
N PHE A 8 10.66 42.44 42.20
CA PHE A 8 9.75 42.03 43.31
C PHE A 8 9.53 40.50 43.36
N VAL A 9 9.17 39.99 44.54
CA VAL A 9 9.14 38.57 44.95
C VAL A 9 7.88 38.35 45.79
N ILE A 10 7.31 37.12 45.80
CA ILE A 10 6.86 36.35 46.99
C ILE A 10 6.10 35.08 46.54
N ALA A 11 6.36 33.97 47.22
CA ALA A 11 5.62 32.70 47.12
C ALA A 11 4.90 32.42 48.45
N PHE A 12 3.87 31.57 48.47
CA PHE A 12 3.51 30.73 49.63
C PHE A 12 2.55 29.59 49.22
N ALA A 13 2.38 28.58 50.09
CA ALA A 13 1.68 27.32 49.81
C ALA A 13 0.76 26.88 50.99
N PHE A 14 0.11 25.70 50.87
CA PHE A 14 -0.66 24.94 51.89
C PHE A 14 -2.06 25.50 52.29
N VAL A 15 -3.09 24.72 52.72
CA VAL A 15 -3.50 23.29 52.57
C VAL A 15 -4.95 23.05 53.14
N ILE A 16 -5.51 21.81 53.08
CA ILE A 16 -6.85 21.34 53.60
C ILE A 16 -8.07 21.80 52.75
N GLY A 17 -9.13 21.02 52.42
CA GLY A 17 -9.60 19.63 52.67
C GLY A 17 -10.87 19.35 51.80
N VAL A 18 -11.80 18.40 52.03
CA VAL A 18 -11.91 17.26 52.98
C VAL A 18 -13.04 16.26 52.55
N LEU A 19 -12.94 14.98 52.98
CA LEU A 19 -13.88 13.82 53.00
C LEU A 19 -15.30 13.82 52.33
N SER A 20 -15.55 12.78 51.52
CA SER A 20 -16.69 11.83 51.57
C SER A 20 -16.47 10.68 50.56
N GLY A 21 -16.76 9.38 50.77
CA GLY A 21 -17.22 8.59 51.92
C GLY A 21 -17.31 7.10 51.51
N LEU A 22 -17.20 6.15 52.44
CA LEU A 22 -17.44 4.70 52.21
C LEU A 22 -18.96 4.45 51.99
N VAL A 23 -19.54 3.29 51.62
CA VAL A 23 -19.29 1.84 51.81
C VAL A 23 -20.09 1.13 50.66
N SER A 24 -19.72 0.00 50.04
CA SER A 24 -20.05 -1.36 50.55
C SER A 24 -19.67 -2.47 49.55
N LEU A 25 -19.11 -3.57 50.06
CA LEU A 25 -19.17 -4.89 49.42
C LEU A 25 -20.52 -5.55 49.73
N TRP A 26 -21.13 -6.27 48.78
CA TRP A 26 -21.90 -7.49 49.03
C TRP A 26 -21.85 -8.43 47.82
N LYS A 27 -22.20 -9.71 48.03
CA LYS A 27 -21.82 -10.85 47.18
C LYS A 27 -23.05 -11.79 47.01
N ILE A 28 -23.04 -12.62 45.96
CA ILE A 28 -23.78 -13.90 45.80
C ILE A 28 -25.19 -13.86 45.13
N SER A 29 -25.47 -14.96 44.40
CA SER A 29 -26.75 -15.60 44.00
C SER A 29 -27.56 -15.13 42.77
N SER A 30 -27.51 -15.97 41.72
CA SER A 30 -28.64 -16.44 40.88
C SER A 30 -29.70 -17.19 41.74
N PRO A 31 -30.92 -17.61 41.27
CA PRO A 31 -31.28 -17.89 39.87
C PRO A 31 -32.72 -17.54 39.42
N ALA A 32 -33.01 -17.94 38.18
CA ALA A 32 -34.29 -18.26 37.52
C ALA A 32 -35.64 -18.05 38.25
N ASN A 33 -36.62 -17.56 37.50
CA ASN A 33 -37.91 -18.26 37.35
C ASN A 33 -38.62 -17.89 36.03
N ALA A 34 -39.30 -18.88 35.44
CA ALA A 34 -40.15 -18.72 34.26
C ALA A 34 -41.58 -18.36 34.67
N PHE A 35 -42.36 -17.73 33.77
CA PHE A 35 -43.82 -17.74 33.85
C PHE A 35 -44.45 -17.91 32.46
N ILE A 36 -45.60 -18.59 32.44
CA ILE A 36 -46.23 -19.16 31.25
C ILE A 36 -47.44 -18.33 30.77
N LEU A 37 -47.69 -18.46 29.46
CA LEU A 37 -48.77 -17.98 28.59
C LEU A 37 -50.21 -17.85 29.13
N HIS A 38 -50.98 -17.10 28.32
CA HIS A 38 -52.43 -17.06 28.06
C HIS A 38 -53.25 -15.98 28.78
N ASP A 39 -54.26 -15.32 28.15
CA ASP A 39 -54.64 -15.12 26.73
C ASP A 39 -55.80 -14.09 26.67
N GLN A 40 -56.22 -13.73 25.45
CA GLN A 40 -57.55 -13.20 25.06
C GLN A 40 -57.73 -11.67 24.91
N THR A 41 -57.37 -11.22 23.69
CA THR A 41 -58.22 -10.50 22.72
C THR A 41 -59.02 -9.25 23.13
N LEU A 42 -58.84 -8.17 22.34
CA LEU A 42 -59.98 -7.55 21.62
C LEU A 42 -59.55 -6.78 20.35
N ILE A 43 -60.42 -6.94 19.35
CA ILE A 43 -60.36 -6.58 17.93
C ILE A 43 -60.07 -5.09 17.64
N SER A 44 -59.28 -4.81 16.60
CA SER A 44 -59.41 -3.61 15.77
C SER A 44 -59.12 -3.93 14.31
N LEU A 45 -60.12 -3.76 13.44
CA LEU A 45 -60.02 -4.02 11.99
C LEU A 45 -59.39 -2.82 11.27
N GLY A 46 -58.06 -2.85 11.11
CA GLY A 46 -57.32 -1.91 10.27
C GLY A 46 -57.11 -2.47 8.86
N ASN A 47 -57.56 -1.75 7.83
CA ASN A 47 -57.30 -2.07 6.42
C ASN A 47 -55.82 -1.86 6.06
N TYR A 48 -54.96 -2.80 6.44
CA TYR A 48 -53.61 -2.90 5.90
C TYR A 48 -53.63 -3.80 4.67
N ALA A 49 -53.71 -3.17 3.49
CA ALA A 49 -53.30 -3.80 2.26
C ALA A 49 -51.79 -4.06 2.33
N LEU A 50 -51.41 -5.22 2.89
CA LEU A 50 -50.04 -5.70 2.87
C LEU A 50 -49.66 -5.99 1.42
N ALA A 51 -49.10 -4.98 0.76
CA ALA A 51 -48.35 -5.13 -0.47
C ALA A 51 -47.21 -6.11 -0.19
N HIS A 52 -47.45 -7.38 -0.50
CA HIS A 52 -46.45 -8.42 -0.45
C HIS A 52 -45.45 -8.14 -1.58
N ASN A 53 -44.45 -7.31 -1.27
CA ASN A 53 -43.27 -7.15 -2.09
C ASN A 53 -42.52 -8.48 -2.06
N VAL A 54 -42.89 -9.37 -2.99
CA VAL A 54 -42.17 -10.60 -3.27
C VAL A 54 -40.85 -10.19 -3.92
N TYR A 55 -39.84 -9.95 -3.10
CA TYR A 55 -38.47 -9.85 -3.55
C TYR A 55 -38.06 -11.23 -4.06
N LEU A 56 -38.18 -11.44 -5.38
CA LEU A 56 -37.53 -12.56 -6.04
C LEU A 56 -36.03 -12.46 -5.69
N PRO A 57 -35.38 -13.55 -5.25
CA PRO A 57 -33.95 -13.54 -5.07
C PRO A 57 -33.31 -13.17 -6.41
N ILE A 58 -32.48 -12.12 -6.40
CA ILE A 58 -31.69 -11.73 -7.57
C ILE A 58 -30.63 -12.83 -7.74
N ILE A 59 -30.96 -13.85 -8.52
CA ILE A 59 -30.01 -14.87 -8.98
C ILE A 59 -29.20 -14.26 -10.13
N THR A 60 -28.36 -13.29 -9.80
CA THR A 60 -27.25 -12.91 -10.68
C THR A 60 -26.16 -13.96 -10.53
N ASN A 61 -25.82 -14.65 -11.62
CA ASN A 61 -24.64 -15.53 -11.70
C ASN A 61 -23.30 -14.73 -11.69
N ILE A 62 -23.32 -13.52 -11.12
CA ILE A 62 -22.19 -12.62 -10.99
C ILE A 62 -21.71 -12.74 -9.55
N PRO A 63 -20.47 -13.21 -9.30
CA PRO A 63 -19.86 -13.19 -7.98
C PRO A 63 -19.91 -11.78 -7.35
N PRO A 64 -20.18 -11.66 -6.04
CA PRO A 64 -20.12 -10.36 -5.38
C PRO A 64 -18.70 -9.77 -5.49
N PRO A 65 -18.55 -8.44 -5.57
CA PRO A 65 -17.24 -7.80 -5.51
C PRO A 65 -16.48 -8.19 -4.24
N LYS A 66 -15.16 -8.25 -4.34
CA LYS A 66 -14.26 -8.41 -3.20
C LYS A 66 -14.31 -7.14 -2.33
N THR A 67 -14.37 -7.36 -1.03
CA THR A 67 -14.61 -6.36 0.01
C THR A 67 -13.32 -5.82 0.61
N TRP A 68 -12.27 -6.65 0.71
CA TRP A 68 -10.92 -6.25 1.14
C TRP A 68 -9.81 -6.71 0.19
N SER A 69 -9.94 -7.89 -0.45
CA SER A 69 -8.89 -8.42 -1.33
C SER A 69 -8.90 -7.81 -2.72
N GLY A 70 -7.71 -7.62 -3.28
CA GLY A 70 -7.48 -7.13 -4.62
C GLY A 70 -6.13 -7.58 -5.16
N MET A 71 -5.63 -6.89 -6.19
CA MET A 71 -4.64 -7.42 -7.10
C MET A 71 -3.54 -6.41 -7.43
N HIS A 72 -2.26 -6.77 -7.29
CA HIS A 72 -1.19 -6.12 -8.05
C HIS A 72 -0.92 -6.93 -9.32
N LEU A 73 -0.94 -6.28 -10.47
CA LEU A 73 -0.80 -6.90 -11.79
C LEU A 73 0.66 -7.24 -12.20
N GLY A 74 1.55 -7.39 -11.21
CA GLY A 74 2.99 -7.63 -11.40
C GLY A 74 3.71 -6.64 -12.34
N ASN A 75 4.81 -7.11 -12.93
CA ASN A 75 5.75 -6.35 -13.78
C ASN A 75 5.62 -6.65 -15.29
N ARG A 76 4.48 -7.18 -15.75
CA ARG A 76 4.21 -7.58 -17.14
C ARG A 76 4.22 -6.39 -18.11
N ASN A 77 5.32 -6.17 -18.83
CA ASN A 77 5.54 -4.95 -19.61
C ASN A 77 5.09 -5.03 -21.09
N ASN A 78 4.73 -6.24 -21.54
CA ASN A 78 4.30 -6.53 -22.91
C ASN A 78 2.79 -6.42 -23.14
N SER A 79 2.37 -6.60 -24.39
CA SER A 79 0.99 -6.36 -24.86
C SER A 79 0.11 -7.60 -24.93
N ASP A 80 0.37 -8.54 -24.03
CA ASP A 80 -0.23 -9.86 -23.93
C ASP A 80 -1.13 -10.00 -22.69
N TRP A 81 -1.73 -8.87 -22.28
CA TRP A 81 -2.91 -8.78 -21.43
C TRP A 81 -4.15 -9.15 -22.25
N SER A 82 -4.62 -10.40 -22.18
CA SER A 82 -5.82 -10.83 -22.90
C SER A 82 -7.11 -10.57 -22.09
N SER A 83 -8.24 -10.41 -22.78
CA SER A 83 -9.55 -10.34 -22.12
C SER A 83 -9.85 -11.59 -21.28
N SER A 84 -9.41 -12.78 -21.74
CA SER A 84 -9.57 -14.04 -21.00
C SER A 84 -8.78 -14.09 -19.68
N MET A 85 -7.60 -13.47 -19.63
CA MET A 85 -6.79 -13.35 -18.42
C MET A 85 -7.44 -12.37 -17.42
N LEU A 86 -8.12 -11.34 -17.91
CA LEU A 86 -8.75 -10.32 -17.05
C LEU A 86 -10.20 -10.66 -16.67
N ALA A 87 -10.84 -11.60 -17.36
CA ALA A 87 -12.24 -11.98 -17.14
C ALA A 87 -12.59 -12.41 -15.69
N PRO A 88 -11.75 -13.18 -14.96
CA PRO A 88 -12.05 -13.54 -13.56
C PRO A 88 -12.09 -12.36 -12.59
N PHE A 89 -11.61 -11.19 -13.01
CA PHE A 89 -11.56 -9.95 -12.22
C PHE A 89 -12.61 -8.93 -12.65
N ASP A 90 -13.47 -9.31 -13.60
CA ASP A 90 -14.41 -8.44 -14.27
C ASP A 90 -15.83 -9.00 -14.16
N ALA A 91 -16.65 -8.36 -13.33
CA ALA A 91 -18.02 -8.80 -13.11
C ALA A 91 -18.90 -8.71 -14.38
N THR A 92 -18.52 -7.90 -15.38
CA THR A 92 -19.20 -7.87 -16.69
C THR A 92 -18.91 -9.10 -17.55
N GLN A 93 -17.92 -9.91 -17.16
CA GLN A 93 -17.54 -11.17 -17.79
C GLN A 93 -17.79 -12.38 -16.85
N GLY A 94 -18.54 -12.20 -15.76
CA GLY A 94 -18.84 -13.25 -14.78
C GLY A 94 -17.75 -13.47 -13.71
N GLY A 95 -16.72 -12.63 -13.67
CA GLY A 95 -15.72 -12.61 -12.59
C GLY A 95 -16.19 -11.85 -11.34
N ALA A 96 -15.27 -11.62 -10.40
CA ALA A 96 -15.49 -10.76 -9.24
C ALA A 96 -14.67 -9.49 -9.38
N TRP A 97 -15.25 -8.31 -9.17
CA TRP A 97 -14.44 -7.08 -9.09
C TRP A 97 -13.53 -7.11 -7.86
N PRO A 98 -12.19 -6.92 -8.00
CA PRO A 98 -11.29 -6.78 -6.86
C PRO A 98 -11.54 -5.48 -6.09
N ARG A 99 -11.17 -5.44 -4.81
CA ARG A 99 -11.27 -4.25 -3.97
C ARG A 99 -10.31 -3.14 -4.40
N ILE A 100 -9.13 -3.54 -4.84
CA ILE A 100 -8.04 -2.69 -5.34
C ILE A 100 -7.42 -3.36 -6.57
N VAL A 101 -7.03 -2.57 -7.56
CA VAL A 101 -6.11 -3.00 -8.62
C VAL A 101 -4.95 -2.04 -8.66
N LEU A 102 -3.73 -2.54 -8.51
CA LEU A 102 -2.52 -1.79 -8.79
C LEU A 102 -1.91 -2.24 -10.11
N ALA A 103 -1.62 -1.27 -10.99
CA ALA A 103 -0.88 -1.46 -12.22
C ALA A 103 0.27 -0.44 -12.30
N LEU A 104 1.30 -0.73 -13.08
CA LEU A 104 2.41 0.19 -13.32
C LEU A 104 2.06 1.19 -14.43
N SER A 105 2.52 2.44 -14.32
CA SER A 105 2.22 3.50 -15.32
C SER A 105 2.65 3.09 -16.72
N ASN A 106 3.86 2.52 -16.85
CA ASN A 106 4.43 2.05 -18.11
C ASN A 106 3.76 0.79 -18.70
N GLN A 107 2.90 0.08 -17.96
CA GLN A 107 2.11 -1.04 -18.50
C GLN A 107 0.86 -0.54 -19.20
N VAL A 108 0.24 0.51 -18.64
CA VAL A 108 -1.05 1.04 -19.09
C VAL A 108 -0.86 2.13 -20.15
N PHE A 109 0.15 2.98 -19.95
CA PHE A 109 0.36 4.22 -20.71
C PHE A 109 1.74 4.26 -21.40
N SER A 110 1.79 4.99 -22.50
CA SER A 110 3.02 5.50 -23.11
C SER A 110 3.05 7.01 -22.92
N ILE A 111 4.11 7.51 -22.29
CA ILE A 111 4.29 8.92 -21.96
C ILE A 111 5.29 9.52 -22.95
N HIS A 112 4.84 10.46 -23.76
CA HIS A 112 5.63 11.08 -24.83
C HIS A 112 6.24 12.39 -24.33
N ARG A 113 7.52 12.62 -24.64
CA ARG A 113 8.29 13.78 -24.16
C ARG A 113 8.96 14.53 -25.31
N ASP A 114 9.10 15.85 -25.18
CA ASP A 114 9.92 16.67 -26.08
C ASP A 114 11.43 16.60 -25.72
N ALA A 115 12.28 17.29 -26.49
CA ALA A 115 13.72 17.35 -26.24
C ALA A 115 14.11 18.03 -24.90
N ASN A 116 13.18 18.74 -24.23
CA ASN A 116 13.39 19.32 -22.90
C ASN A 116 12.82 18.42 -21.78
N CYS A 117 12.40 17.22 -22.14
CA CYS A 117 11.76 16.22 -21.28
C CYS A 117 10.47 16.70 -20.62
N ARG A 118 9.77 17.64 -21.28
CA ARG A 118 8.39 18.00 -20.94
C ARG A 118 7.46 16.99 -21.57
N ILE A 119 6.44 16.56 -20.84
CA ILE A 119 5.43 15.65 -21.38
C ILE A 119 4.60 16.40 -22.42
N THR A 120 4.50 15.83 -23.61
CA THR A 120 3.75 16.38 -24.75
C THR A 120 2.44 15.65 -24.99
N ASN A 121 2.37 14.36 -24.65
CA ASN A 121 1.18 13.55 -24.84
C ASN A 121 1.20 12.30 -23.94
N VAL A 122 0.03 11.74 -23.67
CA VAL A 122 -0.17 10.42 -23.06
C VAL A 122 -1.02 9.60 -24.03
N THR A 123 -0.64 8.34 -24.27
CA THR A 123 -1.46 7.40 -25.05
C THR A 123 -1.59 6.07 -24.33
N VAL A 124 -2.67 5.34 -24.59
CA VAL A 124 -2.80 3.95 -24.12
C VAL A 124 -1.71 3.08 -24.75
N ARG A 125 -0.94 2.37 -23.92
CA ARG A 125 0.01 1.34 -24.34
C ARG A 125 -0.67 -0.01 -24.53
N ASN A 126 -1.54 -0.38 -23.58
CA ASN A 126 -2.22 -1.66 -23.56
C ASN A 126 -3.75 -1.50 -23.54
N PRO A 127 -4.43 -1.53 -24.70
CA PRO A 127 -5.87 -1.32 -24.80
C PRO A 127 -6.71 -2.27 -23.94
N ASN A 128 -6.36 -3.55 -23.84
CA ASN A 128 -7.10 -4.52 -23.04
C ASN A 128 -7.01 -4.21 -21.54
N LEU A 129 -5.80 -3.95 -21.04
CA LEU A 129 -5.55 -3.58 -19.65
C LEU A 129 -6.23 -2.25 -19.31
N TYR A 130 -6.04 -1.22 -20.15
CA TYR A 130 -6.67 0.09 -19.97
C TYR A 130 -8.21 -0.01 -19.93
N ASN A 131 -8.81 -0.75 -20.87
CA ASN A 131 -10.27 -0.94 -20.89
C ASN A 131 -10.78 -1.70 -19.67
N TYR A 132 -10.01 -2.68 -19.16
CA TYR A 132 -10.33 -3.36 -17.91
C TYR A 132 -10.28 -2.40 -16.72
N LEU A 133 -9.19 -1.63 -16.55
CA LEU A 133 -9.02 -0.66 -15.47
C LEU A 133 -10.12 0.41 -15.50
N ARG A 134 -10.44 0.95 -16.69
CA ARG A 134 -11.54 1.91 -16.88
C ARG A 134 -12.90 1.33 -16.48
N LYS A 135 -13.18 0.05 -16.79
CA LYS A 135 -14.41 -0.62 -16.36
C LYS A 135 -14.42 -0.83 -14.84
N ALA A 136 -13.30 -1.23 -14.25
CA ALA A 136 -13.16 -1.44 -12.81
C ALA A 136 -13.41 -0.14 -12.02
N ALA A 137 -12.77 0.96 -12.42
CA ALA A 137 -12.97 2.29 -11.82
C ALA A 137 -14.42 2.81 -11.97
N ARG A 138 -15.14 2.38 -13.01
CA ARG A 138 -16.55 2.70 -13.27
C ARG A 138 -17.55 1.68 -12.70
N ALA A 139 -17.10 0.62 -12.05
CA ALA A 139 -17.98 -0.44 -11.52
C ALA A 139 -18.93 0.05 -10.41
N GLY A 140 -18.63 1.19 -9.80
CA GLY A 140 -19.43 1.86 -8.78
C GLY A 140 -18.52 2.59 -7.80
N SER A 141 -19.01 3.69 -7.21
CA SER A 141 -18.26 4.39 -6.17
C SER A 141 -17.98 3.44 -5.00
N GLY A 142 -16.69 3.26 -4.67
CA GLY A 142 -16.30 2.34 -3.62
C GLY A 142 -16.51 0.85 -3.95
N VAL A 143 -16.51 0.45 -5.22
CA VAL A 143 -16.32 -0.96 -5.63
C VAL A 143 -14.82 -1.26 -5.71
N THR A 144 -14.18 -0.90 -6.82
CA THR A 144 -12.74 -1.09 -7.06
C THR A 144 -11.99 0.23 -7.02
N SER A 145 -10.89 0.28 -6.27
CA SER A 145 -9.90 1.36 -6.34
C SER A 145 -8.80 1.00 -7.34
N VAL A 146 -8.75 1.68 -8.49
CA VAL A 146 -7.65 1.54 -9.45
C VAL A 146 -6.52 2.48 -9.07
N MET A 147 -5.38 1.94 -8.67
CA MET A 147 -4.16 2.68 -8.36
C MET A 147 -3.11 2.49 -9.46
N ILE A 148 -2.28 3.50 -9.65
CA ILE A 148 -1.17 3.47 -10.62
C ILE A 148 0.15 3.72 -9.89
N ARG A 149 1.07 2.76 -9.95
CA ARG A 149 2.46 2.94 -9.49
C ARG A 149 3.28 3.55 -10.61
N ILE A 150 3.95 4.67 -10.36
CA ILE A 150 4.85 5.26 -11.34
C ILE A 150 6.04 4.33 -11.54
N TYR A 151 6.24 3.88 -12.79
CA TYR A 151 7.30 2.95 -13.16
C TYR A 151 8.00 3.43 -14.46
N PRO A 152 9.34 3.30 -14.57
CA PRO A 152 10.29 2.80 -13.58
C PRO A 152 10.30 3.62 -12.30
N SER A 153 10.54 2.97 -11.16
CA SER A 153 10.69 3.65 -9.88
C SER A 153 11.73 4.76 -9.99
N PRO A 154 11.35 6.02 -9.74
CA PRO A 154 12.23 7.14 -9.99
C PRO A 154 13.41 7.20 -9.02
N GLY A 155 14.29 8.14 -9.28
CA GLY A 155 15.34 8.59 -8.38
C GLY A 155 16.03 9.78 -9.01
N ASN A 156 16.56 10.71 -8.21
CA ASN A 156 17.22 11.91 -8.72
C ASN A 156 18.56 12.13 -8.02
N PHE A 157 19.57 11.32 -8.33
CA PHE A 157 20.87 11.42 -7.63
C PHE A 157 21.81 12.38 -8.36
N ALA A 158 22.42 13.31 -7.62
CA ALA A 158 23.39 14.25 -8.16
C ALA A 158 24.53 13.55 -8.90
N GLN A 159 24.95 12.40 -8.38
CA GLN A 159 26.02 11.55 -8.91
C GLN A 159 25.63 10.81 -10.20
N SER A 160 24.36 10.77 -10.60
CA SER A 160 23.94 10.26 -11.93
C SER A 160 24.46 11.11 -13.10
N THR A 161 25.19 12.20 -12.82
CA THR A 161 25.92 13.03 -13.80
C THR A 161 27.14 12.37 -14.41
N ASP A 162 27.79 11.41 -13.74
CA ASP A 162 29.18 11.03 -14.07
C ASP A 162 29.30 10.56 -15.54
N PRO A 163 30.02 11.30 -16.41
CA PRO A 163 30.15 10.95 -17.82
C PRO A 163 30.96 9.66 -18.03
N ASN A 164 31.68 9.18 -17.02
CA ASN A 164 32.41 7.92 -17.04
C ASN A 164 31.57 6.72 -16.57
N TRP A 165 30.27 6.93 -16.30
CA TRP A 165 29.38 5.88 -15.82
C TRP A 165 28.98 4.91 -16.94
N MET A 166 29.78 3.85 -17.07
CA MET A 166 29.73 2.92 -18.22
C MET A 166 28.55 1.93 -18.23
N ASP A 167 28.09 1.42 -17.07
CA ASP A 167 26.94 0.50 -17.03
C ASP A 167 25.68 1.19 -16.48
N PRO A 168 24.66 1.41 -17.33
CA PRO A 168 23.39 1.96 -16.92
C PRO A 168 22.74 1.29 -15.69
N ALA A 169 22.81 -0.04 -15.58
CA ALA A 169 22.11 -0.81 -14.53
C ALA A 169 22.68 -0.56 -13.12
N LEU A 170 23.85 0.05 -13.05
CA LEU A 170 24.72 0.00 -11.89
C LEU A 170 24.90 1.39 -11.27
N ARG A 171 23.89 1.84 -10.51
CA ARG A 171 23.82 3.19 -9.95
C ARG A 171 25.08 3.60 -9.14
N PRO A 172 25.53 4.88 -9.20
CA PRO A 172 26.78 5.34 -8.57
C PRO A 172 26.81 5.19 -7.04
N ALA A 173 28.02 5.14 -6.46
CA ALA A 173 28.21 4.95 -5.03
C ALA A 173 27.63 6.08 -4.18
N GLY A 174 27.75 7.34 -4.61
CA GLY A 174 27.11 8.48 -3.93
C GLY A 174 25.62 8.59 -4.23
N ARG A 175 24.83 8.87 -3.19
CA ARG A 175 23.35 8.86 -3.20
C ARG A 175 22.73 10.18 -2.74
N THR A 176 23.29 11.30 -3.17
CA THR A 176 22.74 12.63 -2.84
C THR A 176 21.50 12.90 -3.68
N LEU A 177 20.33 12.70 -3.10
CA LEU A 177 19.04 12.91 -3.76
C LEU A 177 18.76 14.41 -3.92
N LEU A 178 18.43 14.83 -5.14
CA LEU A 178 18.09 16.19 -5.53
C LEU A 178 16.58 16.39 -5.39
N VAL A 179 16.20 17.29 -4.48
CA VAL A 179 14.82 17.47 -4.01
C VAL A 179 14.11 18.70 -4.61
N ASN A 180 14.67 19.28 -5.67
CA ASN A 180 14.12 20.46 -6.35
C ASN A 180 13.42 20.07 -7.66
N ALA A 181 12.23 20.64 -7.90
CA ALA A 181 11.35 20.32 -9.03
C ALA A 181 12.09 20.21 -10.38
N ASN A 182 12.85 21.24 -10.76
CA ASN A 182 13.47 21.35 -12.08
C ASN A 182 14.96 20.93 -12.10
N GLN A 183 15.51 20.43 -10.99
CA GLN A 183 16.95 20.19 -10.89
C GLN A 183 17.33 18.84 -11.51
N ARG A 184 18.02 18.92 -12.65
CA ARG A 184 18.56 17.77 -13.38
C ARG A 184 20.07 17.64 -13.10
N PRO A 185 20.62 16.41 -12.98
CA PRO A 185 22.06 16.19 -12.93
C PRO A 185 22.71 16.58 -14.28
N GLY A 186 23.47 17.67 -14.28
CA GLY A 186 24.28 18.10 -15.43
C GLY A 186 23.49 18.70 -16.60
N ASN A 187 24.20 19.15 -17.64
CA ASN A 187 23.61 19.75 -18.85
C ASN A 187 23.01 18.70 -19.80
N TRP A 188 22.31 17.70 -19.27
CA TRP A 188 21.69 16.63 -20.06
C TRP A 188 20.50 17.18 -20.86
N THR A 189 20.67 17.27 -22.18
CA THR A 189 19.68 17.75 -23.16
C THR A 189 18.86 16.63 -23.81
N GLN A 190 19.00 15.39 -23.35
CA GLN A 190 18.31 14.23 -23.91
C GLN A 190 17.47 13.50 -22.86
N CYS A 191 16.29 13.10 -23.30
CA CYS A 191 15.36 12.23 -22.59
C CYS A 191 15.57 10.78 -23.07
N GLY A 192 15.22 9.80 -22.24
CA GLY A 192 15.59 8.39 -22.51
C GLY A 192 16.52 7.79 -21.46
N ASN A 193 16.46 8.28 -20.23
CA ASN A 193 17.15 7.68 -19.09
C ASN A 193 16.29 7.69 -17.82
N ASP A 194 14.98 7.63 -18.03
CA ASP A 194 13.88 7.83 -17.09
C ASP A 194 13.90 6.79 -15.94
N TRP A 195 14.73 5.76 -16.05
CA TRP A 195 14.96 4.75 -15.01
C TRP A 195 16.22 4.99 -14.15
N ARG A 196 17.11 5.89 -14.58
CA ARG A 196 18.30 6.34 -13.81
C ARG A 196 18.12 7.70 -13.16
N PHE A 197 17.31 8.56 -13.78
CA PHE A 197 17.10 9.94 -13.34
C PHE A 197 15.69 10.41 -13.72
N ARG A 198 14.91 10.84 -12.73
CA ARG A 198 13.68 11.63 -12.90
C ARG A 198 13.58 12.70 -11.82
N ALA A 199 13.55 13.97 -12.25
CA ALA A 199 13.33 15.09 -11.35
C ALA A 199 11.87 15.12 -10.85
N ILE A 200 11.63 15.87 -9.77
CA ILE A 200 10.30 15.95 -9.15
C ILE A 200 9.25 16.47 -10.14
N ASN A 201 9.60 17.44 -11.00
CA ASN A 201 8.65 17.92 -12.01
C ASN A 201 8.25 16.82 -13.00
N ASP A 202 9.21 16.04 -13.49
CA ASP A 202 8.95 14.94 -14.44
C ASP A 202 8.07 13.83 -13.84
N ILE A 203 8.11 13.58 -12.53
CA ILE A 203 7.16 12.67 -11.86
C ILE A 203 5.80 13.32 -11.68
N GLY A 204 5.77 14.56 -11.20
CA GLY A 204 4.53 15.26 -10.94
C GLY A 204 3.73 15.50 -12.22
N ASP A 205 4.40 15.91 -13.29
CA ASP A 205 3.83 16.09 -14.62
C ASP A 205 3.30 14.76 -15.19
N GLU A 206 3.95 13.62 -14.92
CA GLU A 206 3.45 12.30 -15.36
C GLU A 206 2.17 11.90 -14.61
N ILE A 207 2.15 12.08 -13.29
CA ILE A 207 0.95 11.85 -12.46
C ILE A 207 -0.21 12.72 -12.95
N ILE A 208 0.04 14.02 -13.16
CA ILE A 208 -0.95 14.99 -13.65
C ILE A 208 -1.44 14.61 -15.06
N ALA A 209 -0.54 14.28 -15.98
CA ALA A 209 -0.89 13.94 -17.36
C ALA A 209 -1.65 12.60 -17.46
N ILE A 210 -1.36 11.62 -16.60
CA ILE A 210 -2.11 10.36 -16.53
C ILE A 210 -3.53 10.60 -16.00
N GLU A 211 -3.71 11.34 -14.89
CA GLU A 211 -5.06 11.63 -14.38
C GLU A 211 -5.85 12.47 -15.38
N GLN A 212 -5.25 13.51 -15.97
CA GLN A 212 -5.89 14.32 -16.99
C GLN A 212 -6.36 13.48 -18.19
N TYR A 213 -5.56 12.49 -18.61
CA TYR A 213 -5.92 11.57 -19.68
C TYR A 213 -7.09 10.64 -19.28
N ALA A 214 -7.07 10.10 -18.06
CA ALA A 214 -8.15 9.27 -17.54
C ALA A 214 -9.47 10.06 -17.41
N GLU A 215 -9.42 11.26 -16.83
CA GLU A 215 -10.58 12.13 -16.62
C GLU A 215 -11.21 12.56 -17.94
N ASN A 216 -10.39 12.87 -18.96
CA ASN A 216 -10.86 13.16 -20.32
C ASN A 216 -11.56 11.97 -21.01
N ASP A 217 -11.18 10.73 -20.66
CA ASP A 217 -11.90 9.50 -21.07
C ASP A 217 -13.00 9.10 -20.06
N GLY A 218 -13.27 9.96 -19.06
CA GLY A 218 -14.37 9.91 -18.10
C GLY A 218 -14.22 8.87 -16.98
N TRP A 219 -13.00 8.60 -16.52
CA TRP A 219 -12.74 7.79 -15.33
C TRP A 219 -11.58 8.39 -14.52
N HIS A 220 -11.40 7.96 -13.27
CA HIS A 220 -10.36 8.52 -12.39
C HIS A 220 -9.43 7.43 -11.89
N VAL A 221 -8.14 7.76 -11.76
CA VAL A 221 -7.22 6.96 -10.98
C VAL A 221 -7.53 7.23 -9.49
N TYR A 222 -7.71 6.18 -8.71
CA TYR A 222 -8.00 6.32 -7.28
C TYR A 222 -6.85 6.99 -6.53
N GLY A 223 -5.60 6.72 -6.95
CA GLY A 223 -4.42 7.45 -6.55
C GLY A 223 -3.13 6.79 -7.05
N PHE A 224 -2.01 7.47 -6.81
CA PHE A 224 -0.72 7.14 -7.37
C PHE A 224 0.28 6.74 -6.29
N GLU A 225 1.07 5.70 -6.56
CA GLU A 225 2.28 5.41 -5.79
C GLU A 225 3.51 5.99 -6.54
N PRO A 226 4.34 6.81 -5.88
CA PRO A 226 5.41 7.53 -6.59
C PRO A 226 6.65 6.69 -6.90
N ALA A 227 6.83 5.52 -6.26
CA ALA A 227 7.95 4.59 -6.48
C ALA A 227 7.64 3.19 -5.91
N ASN A 228 8.35 2.16 -6.39
CA ASN A 228 8.49 0.87 -5.68
C ASN A 228 9.67 0.91 -4.70
N GLU A 229 9.49 0.41 -3.48
CA GLU A 229 10.52 0.08 -2.48
C GLU A 229 11.81 0.94 -2.51
N PRO A 230 11.71 2.28 -2.42
CA PRO A 230 12.84 3.17 -2.69
C PRO A 230 13.98 2.99 -1.68
N ASN A 231 13.69 2.53 -0.45
CA ASN A 231 14.70 2.22 0.55
C ASN A 231 15.71 1.17 0.05
N VAL A 232 15.27 0.10 -0.62
CA VAL A 232 16.20 -0.92 -1.16
C VAL A 232 16.64 -0.62 -2.58
N GLU A 233 15.74 -0.15 -3.45
CA GLU A 233 16.09 0.14 -4.84
C GLU A 233 17.14 1.25 -4.95
N TRP A 234 17.14 2.21 -4.02
CA TRP A 234 18.01 3.38 -4.07
C TRP A 234 19.23 3.26 -3.15
N TYR A 235 19.07 2.60 -1.99
CA TYR A 235 20.05 2.65 -0.90
C TYR A 235 20.53 1.27 -0.37
N ALA A 236 20.07 0.14 -0.93
CA ALA A 236 20.61 -1.20 -0.57
C ALA A 236 21.68 -1.73 -1.54
N LYS A 237 21.47 -1.59 -2.85
CA LYS A 237 22.33 -2.26 -3.84
C LYS A 237 23.72 -1.59 -3.89
N PRO A 238 24.80 -2.32 -3.54
CA PRO A 238 26.16 -1.77 -3.60
C PRO A 238 26.55 -1.44 -5.05
N HIS A 239 27.52 -0.55 -5.18
CA HIS A 239 28.20 -0.25 -6.42
C HIS A 239 28.88 -1.53 -6.97
N PRO A 240 29.07 -1.69 -8.29
CA PRO A 240 29.69 -2.90 -8.88
C PRO A 240 31.05 -3.24 -8.32
N ASN A 241 31.81 -2.19 -7.95
CA ASN A 241 33.14 -2.31 -7.36
C ASN A 241 33.09 -2.73 -5.87
N GLY A 242 31.94 -3.20 -5.36
CA GLY A 242 31.72 -3.62 -3.98
C GLY A 242 31.43 -2.49 -2.97
N ASN A 243 31.59 -1.23 -3.36
CA ASN A 243 31.37 -0.09 -2.45
C ASN A 243 29.89 0.02 -2.05
N GLU A 244 29.61 0.12 -0.75
CA GLU A 244 28.25 0.38 -0.26
C GLU A 244 27.74 1.77 -0.72
N PRO A 245 26.43 1.96 -0.85
CA PRO A 245 25.84 3.26 -1.13
C PRO A 245 26.17 4.28 -0.03
N SER A 246 26.39 5.54 -0.39
CA SER A 246 26.63 6.63 0.56
C SER A 246 25.67 7.81 0.37
N PRO A 247 24.69 8.00 1.27
CA PRO A 247 24.33 7.12 2.40
C PRO A 247 23.80 5.74 1.94
N ALA A 248 23.79 4.77 2.86
CA ALA A 248 23.14 3.47 2.75
C ALA A 248 21.79 3.48 3.48
N LEU A 249 20.95 2.46 3.26
CA LEU A 249 19.60 2.38 3.87
C LEU A 249 19.62 2.37 5.40
N TYR A 250 20.68 1.85 6.02
CA TYR A 250 20.86 1.82 7.48
C TYR A 250 21.36 3.16 8.05
N ASN A 251 21.56 4.18 7.22
CA ASN A 251 21.88 5.54 7.65
C ASN A 251 20.62 6.41 7.59
N GLN A 252 20.25 7.04 8.70
CA GLN A 252 19.06 7.89 8.78
C GLN A 252 19.00 9.02 7.72
N SER A 253 20.16 9.48 7.24
CA SER A 253 20.24 10.49 6.17
C SER A 253 19.68 10.03 4.82
N ALA A 254 19.64 8.74 4.52
CA ALA A 254 18.94 8.21 3.35
C ALA A 254 17.42 8.43 3.45
N TRP A 255 16.86 8.17 4.64
CA TRP A 255 15.43 8.35 4.92
C TRP A 255 15.01 9.82 4.95
N LEU A 256 15.84 10.70 5.53
CA LEU A 256 15.62 12.14 5.47
C LEU A 256 15.69 12.68 4.04
N ALA A 257 16.54 12.11 3.18
CA ALA A 257 16.58 12.46 1.76
C ALA A 257 15.29 12.04 1.04
N MET A 258 14.84 10.80 1.25
CA MET A 258 13.55 10.31 0.72
C MET A 258 12.38 11.16 1.20
N ASP A 259 12.32 11.50 2.49
CA ASP A 259 11.25 12.33 3.07
C ASP A 259 11.13 13.67 2.33
N ASN A 260 12.24 14.39 2.17
CA ASN A 260 12.25 15.66 1.45
C ASN A 260 11.84 15.50 -0.03
N TYR A 261 12.25 14.43 -0.69
CA TYR A 261 11.90 14.17 -2.09
C TYR A 261 10.41 13.90 -2.28
N PHE A 262 9.83 12.97 -1.51
CA PHE A 262 8.42 12.62 -1.63
C PHE A 262 7.50 13.74 -1.13
N ALA A 263 7.87 14.43 -0.05
CA ALA A 263 7.20 15.65 0.40
C ALA A 263 7.17 16.74 -0.68
N ASN A 264 8.28 16.99 -1.37
CA ASN A 264 8.34 17.99 -2.43
C ASN A 264 7.62 17.53 -3.70
N LEU A 265 7.61 16.23 -4.02
CA LEU A 265 6.79 15.66 -5.09
C LEU A 265 5.30 15.85 -4.84
N TRP A 266 4.82 15.46 -3.65
CA TRP A 266 3.43 15.69 -3.25
C TRP A 266 3.07 17.18 -3.38
N THR A 267 3.93 18.06 -2.85
CA THR A 267 3.71 19.51 -2.91
C THR A 267 3.63 20.00 -4.35
N TYR A 268 4.50 19.50 -5.24
CA TYR A 268 4.49 19.84 -6.66
C TYR A 268 3.19 19.40 -7.33
N VAL A 269 2.76 18.15 -7.14
CA VAL A 269 1.51 17.63 -7.73
C VAL A 269 0.31 18.47 -7.27
N GLN A 270 0.13 18.64 -5.96
CA GLN A 270 -1.01 19.39 -5.42
C GLN A 270 -1.01 20.87 -5.83
N THR A 271 0.15 21.46 -6.12
CA THR A 271 0.27 22.85 -6.61
C THR A 271 -0.07 22.99 -8.10
N ASN A 272 0.25 21.98 -8.92
CA ASN A 272 0.17 22.05 -10.38
C ASN A 272 -1.00 21.26 -11.00
N ALA A 273 -1.74 20.46 -10.21
CA ALA A 273 -2.89 19.68 -10.66
C ALA A 273 -4.07 20.52 -11.18
N GLY A 274 -4.12 21.83 -10.88
CA GLY A 274 -5.20 22.71 -11.29
C GLY A 274 -6.52 22.31 -10.63
N ASN A 275 -7.47 21.81 -11.43
CA ASN A 275 -8.77 21.33 -10.94
C ASN A 275 -8.82 19.81 -10.72
N LEU A 276 -7.78 19.06 -11.11
CA LEU A 276 -7.74 17.60 -11.00
C LEU A 276 -7.66 17.17 -9.54
N THR A 277 -8.46 16.17 -9.13
CA THR A 277 -8.40 15.63 -7.76
C THR A 277 -7.42 14.46 -7.69
N ILE A 278 -6.14 14.77 -7.50
CA ILE A 278 -5.07 13.77 -7.49
C ILE A 278 -4.73 13.33 -6.06
N ARG A 279 -4.64 12.01 -5.84
CA ARG A 279 -4.11 11.42 -4.60
C ARG A 279 -2.71 10.85 -4.85
N VAL A 280 -1.73 11.27 -4.06
CA VAL A 280 -0.36 10.73 -4.06
C VAL A 280 -0.11 10.08 -2.70
N PHE A 281 0.02 8.75 -2.71
CA PHE A 281 0.26 7.96 -1.51
C PHE A 281 1.74 7.93 -1.12
N SER A 282 2.05 7.47 0.09
CA SER A 282 3.44 7.17 0.44
C SER A 282 3.95 6.04 -0.47
N PRO A 283 5.22 6.06 -0.89
CA PRO A 283 5.80 4.87 -1.51
C PRO A 283 5.82 3.72 -0.49
N PRO A 284 5.49 2.49 -0.89
CA PRO A 284 5.74 1.32 -0.07
C PRO A 284 7.26 1.12 0.09
N MET A 285 7.67 0.61 1.25
CA MET A 285 9.06 0.26 1.55
C MET A 285 9.22 -1.25 1.64
N ALA A 286 10.39 -1.76 1.27
CA ALA A 286 10.72 -3.16 1.48
C ALA A 286 10.72 -3.51 2.97
N GLN A 287 10.01 -4.57 3.31
CA GLN A 287 9.92 -5.17 4.64
C GLN A 287 11.31 -5.54 5.21
N SER A 288 11.54 -5.30 6.50
CA SER A 288 12.79 -5.58 7.21
C SER A 288 14.04 -4.87 6.65
N ALA A 289 13.87 -3.86 5.80
CA ALA A 289 14.93 -2.97 5.34
C ALA A 289 14.80 -1.60 6.02
N TYR A 290 14.85 -1.58 7.36
CA TYR A 290 14.80 -0.40 8.24
C TYR A 290 13.57 0.51 8.10
N ALA A 291 12.47 0.07 7.46
CA ALA A 291 11.29 0.91 7.31
C ALA A 291 10.53 1.04 8.64
N GLU A 292 10.18 -0.11 9.19
CA GLU A 292 9.52 -0.30 10.48
C GLU A 292 10.47 -0.14 11.67
N THR A 293 9.96 -0.32 12.90
CA THR A 293 10.76 -0.19 14.14
C THR A 293 11.59 -1.42 14.50
N HIS A 294 11.22 -2.61 14.02
CA HIS A 294 11.83 -3.89 14.39
C HIS A 294 11.97 -4.79 13.17
N ASN A 295 12.99 -5.64 13.14
CA ASN A 295 13.16 -6.61 12.07
C ASN A 295 12.07 -7.71 12.14
N VAL A 296 11.01 -7.60 11.35
CA VAL A 296 9.88 -8.55 11.34
C VAL A 296 10.22 -9.95 10.79
N LEU A 297 11.42 -10.09 10.23
CA LEU A 297 12.01 -11.36 9.79
C LEU A 297 12.95 -11.97 10.83
N SER A 298 13.12 -11.36 12.00
CA SER A 298 13.95 -11.88 13.09
C SER A 298 13.43 -13.22 13.62
N SER A 299 14.36 -14.09 14.05
CA SER A 299 14.06 -15.30 14.82
C SER A 299 13.90 -15.06 16.32
N SER A 300 14.22 -13.86 16.80
CA SER A 300 14.12 -13.47 18.22
C SER A 300 12.67 -13.29 18.67
N THR A 301 12.43 -13.39 19.98
CA THR A 301 11.17 -13.03 20.63
C THR A 301 11.43 -12.10 21.82
N PRO A 302 11.01 -10.81 21.76
CA PRO A 302 10.38 -10.13 20.62
C PRO A 302 11.33 -9.98 19.41
N CYS A 303 10.83 -9.44 18.29
CA CYS A 303 11.66 -9.07 17.15
C CYS A 303 12.86 -8.21 17.60
N ASP A 304 14.01 -8.31 16.93
CA ASP A 304 15.12 -7.39 17.19
C ASP A 304 14.74 -5.96 16.75
N ALA A 305 14.93 -4.97 17.61
CA ALA A 305 14.71 -3.57 17.25
C ALA A 305 15.78 -3.07 16.27
N PHE A 306 15.37 -2.26 15.28
CA PHE A 306 16.32 -1.46 14.52
C PHE A 306 16.82 -0.29 15.36
N SER A 307 18.00 0.25 15.03
CA SER A 307 18.54 1.44 15.70
C SER A 307 17.71 2.71 15.48
N PHE A 308 16.88 2.72 14.44
CA PHE A 308 15.85 3.73 14.15
C PHE A 308 14.81 3.13 13.18
N SER A 309 13.63 3.73 13.10
CA SER A 309 12.66 3.47 12.02
C SER A 309 12.77 4.51 10.90
N GLY A 310 12.79 4.03 9.67
CA GLY A 310 12.71 4.82 8.46
C GLY A 310 11.40 5.60 8.34
N TYR A 311 10.26 4.93 8.55
CA TYR A 311 8.94 5.58 8.63
C TYR A 311 8.93 6.68 9.70
N GLN A 312 9.52 6.45 10.88
CA GLN A 312 9.60 7.46 11.95
C GLN A 312 10.43 8.68 11.52
N SER A 313 11.47 8.47 10.70
CA SER A 313 12.35 9.51 10.18
C SER A 313 11.73 10.32 9.03
N MET A 314 10.71 9.78 8.35
CA MET A 314 9.99 10.47 7.27
C MET A 314 8.85 11.36 7.82
N SER A 315 9.24 12.42 8.54
CA SER A 315 8.34 13.28 9.31
C SER A 315 7.51 14.26 8.48
N GLN A 316 7.79 14.45 7.19
CA GLN A 316 6.95 15.24 6.29
C GLN A 316 5.98 14.37 5.49
N THR A 317 6.42 13.19 5.07
CA THR A 317 5.70 12.30 4.14
C THR A 317 4.79 11.30 4.87
N ILE A 318 5.19 10.84 6.06
CA ILE A 318 4.56 9.69 6.73
C ILE A 318 4.22 9.98 8.19
N ASN A 319 5.24 10.25 9.01
CA ASN A 319 5.14 10.35 10.47
C ASN A 319 4.80 11.79 10.92
N ASN A 320 3.62 12.26 10.54
CA ASN A 320 3.09 13.59 10.86
C ASN A 320 1.59 13.51 11.20
N SER A 321 1.04 14.54 11.84
CA SER A 321 -0.42 14.69 12.01
C SER A 321 -1.10 15.15 10.72
N ASN A 322 -0.38 15.87 9.85
CA ASN A 322 -0.80 16.18 8.49
C ASN A 322 0.32 15.84 7.49
N PRO A 323 0.53 14.54 7.18
CA PRO A 323 1.56 14.12 6.25
C PRO A 323 1.24 14.60 4.83
N LYS A 324 2.29 14.87 4.05
CA LYS A 324 2.26 15.14 2.61
C LYS A 324 2.09 13.84 1.83
N SER A 325 0.94 13.20 2.07
CA SER A 325 0.50 11.96 1.46
C SER A 325 -0.99 11.77 1.70
N GLU A 326 -1.75 11.32 0.70
CA GLU A 326 -3.19 11.02 0.85
C GLU A 326 -3.48 9.70 1.59
N GLY A 327 -2.47 8.92 1.92
CA GLY A 327 -2.63 7.59 2.53
C GLY A 327 -1.34 6.78 2.57
N TYR A 328 -1.32 5.77 3.42
CA TYR A 328 -0.15 4.92 3.62
C TYR A 328 -0.19 3.72 2.69
N SER A 329 0.95 3.41 2.09
CA SER A 329 1.17 2.17 1.36
C SER A 329 2.37 1.42 1.94
N TRP A 330 2.26 0.10 1.99
CA TRP A 330 3.35 -0.80 2.35
C TRP A 330 3.23 -2.15 1.61
N HIS A 331 4.31 -2.92 1.67
CA HIS A 331 4.34 -4.30 1.22
C HIS A 331 4.33 -5.22 2.43
N ASN A 332 3.75 -6.42 2.31
CA ASN A 332 3.77 -7.41 3.38
C ASN A 332 3.94 -8.83 2.85
N TYR A 333 5.02 -9.48 3.27
CA TYR A 333 5.35 -10.86 2.92
C TYR A 333 5.43 -11.73 4.17
N TRP A 334 4.68 -12.83 4.20
CA TRP A 334 4.53 -13.67 5.40
C TRP A 334 4.89 -15.14 5.15
N ILE A 335 5.33 -15.82 6.21
CA ILE A 335 5.50 -17.28 6.25
C ILE A 335 4.17 -17.97 6.53
N SER A 336 3.89 -19.11 5.88
CA SER A 336 2.69 -19.88 6.16
C SER A 336 2.69 -20.47 7.58
N GLY A 337 1.56 -20.38 8.27
CA GLY A 337 1.41 -20.69 9.70
C GLY A 337 1.77 -19.54 10.64
N LYS A 338 2.05 -18.34 10.10
CA LYS A 338 2.42 -17.10 10.81
C LYS A 338 1.62 -15.89 10.31
N GLU A 339 0.41 -16.16 9.83
CA GLU A 339 -0.53 -15.18 9.29
C GLU A 339 -1.25 -14.37 10.37
N THR A 340 -1.02 -14.64 11.66
CA THR A 340 -1.66 -13.90 12.75
C THR A 340 -0.81 -12.72 13.18
N TRP A 341 -1.47 -11.66 13.62
CA TRP A 341 -0.80 -10.54 14.28
C TRP A 341 -0.14 -11.03 15.56
N GLY A 342 1.17 -10.84 15.65
CA GLY A 342 2.01 -11.32 16.75
C GLY A 342 3.45 -10.85 16.62
N ASN A 343 4.21 -10.97 17.71
CA ASN A 343 5.64 -10.70 17.70
C ASN A 343 6.40 -11.71 16.85
N CYS A 344 7.64 -11.40 16.45
CA CYS A 344 8.53 -12.41 15.88
C CYS A 344 8.78 -13.57 16.87
N PRO A 345 9.00 -14.80 16.36
CA PRO A 345 8.84 -15.24 14.98
C PRO A 345 7.41 -15.77 14.71
N ILE A 346 6.38 -15.27 15.41
CA ILE A 346 4.99 -15.77 15.41
C ILE A 346 4.12 -15.06 14.36
N GLY A 347 4.31 -13.75 14.16
CA GLY A 347 3.61 -12.95 13.17
C GLY A 347 4.55 -12.06 12.35
N GLN A 348 4.15 -11.70 11.12
CA GLN A 348 4.97 -10.90 10.19
C GLN A 348 4.15 -9.76 9.54
N HIS A 349 3.37 -9.05 10.33
CA HIS A 349 2.60 -7.89 9.90
C HIS A 349 3.43 -6.62 10.10
N VAL A 350 3.86 -5.96 9.02
CA VAL A 350 4.68 -4.74 9.08
C VAL A 350 3.96 -3.62 9.83
N ALA A 351 2.63 -3.56 9.71
CA ALA A 351 1.78 -2.55 10.34
C ALA A 351 1.82 -2.56 11.88
N MET A 352 2.12 -3.70 12.52
CA MET A 352 2.34 -3.78 13.97
C MET A 352 3.53 -2.95 14.45
N TRP A 353 4.48 -2.69 13.55
CA TRP A 353 5.79 -2.11 13.84
C TRP A 353 5.95 -0.71 13.29
N PHE A 354 4.86 -0.10 12.81
CA PHE A 354 4.80 1.30 12.43
C PHE A 354 4.99 2.25 13.63
N PRO A 355 5.51 3.47 13.41
CA PRO A 355 5.56 4.51 14.43
C PRO A 355 4.15 4.85 14.94
N SER A 356 4.00 5.16 16.23
CA SER A 356 2.69 5.31 16.87
C SER A 356 1.74 6.24 16.12
N LEU A 357 2.20 7.41 15.66
CA LEU A 357 1.38 8.39 14.95
C LEU A 357 0.85 7.88 13.59
N MET A 358 1.61 7.01 12.90
CA MET A 358 1.15 6.36 11.67
C MET A 358 0.07 5.31 12.00
N SER A 359 0.29 4.52 13.06
CA SER A 359 -0.69 3.54 13.57
C SER A 359 -1.97 4.21 14.07
N ASP A 360 -1.87 5.33 14.80
CA ASP A 360 -2.99 6.14 15.29
C ASP A 360 -3.79 6.70 14.12
N ASN A 361 -3.13 7.21 13.07
CA ASN A 361 -3.77 7.72 11.86
C ASN A 361 -4.54 6.63 11.09
N LEU A 362 -3.98 5.42 11.00
CA LEU A 362 -4.65 4.26 10.42
C LEU A 362 -5.86 3.84 11.28
N TYR A 363 -5.66 3.67 12.59
CA TYR A 363 -6.70 3.24 13.53
C TYR A 363 -7.88 4.21 13.57
N ALA A 364 -7.61 5.52 13.61
CA ALA A 364 -8.61 6.58 13.60
C ALA A 364 -9.26 6.80 12.22
N ASN A 365 -8.83 6.08 11.18
CA ASN A 365 -9.25 6.28 9.78
C ASN A 365 -9.05 7.72 9.27
N SER A 366 -8.03 8.42 9.78
CA SER A 366 -7.66 9.77 9.32
C SER A 366 -6.86 9.74 8.01
N ARG A 367 -6.21 8.60 7.74
CA ARG A 367 -5.55 8.26 6.48
C ARG A 367 -5.92 6.83 6.10
N ALA A 368 -6.10 6.58 4.80
CA ALA A 368 -6.35 5.24 4.30
C ALA A 368 -5.05 4.41 4.29
N GLY A 369 -5.16 3.11 4.52
CA GLY A 369 -4.04 2.17 4.52
C GLY A 369 -4.13 1.13 3.39
N PHE A 370 -3.06 0.92 2.66
CA PHE A 370 -3.00 -0.02 1.55
C PHE A 370 -1.82 -0.97 1.70
N ILE A 371 -2.09 -2.27 1.65
CA ILE A 371 -1.08 -3.20 1.20
C ILE A 371 -1.20 -3.25 -0.31
N THR A 372 -0.18 -2.80 -1.03
CA THR A 372 -0.22 -2.80 -2.50
C THR A 372 0.60 -3.92 -3.13
N GLU A 373 1.42 -4.61 -2.33
CA GLU A 373 2.01 -5.91 -2.64
C GLU A 373 1.92 -6.82 -1.42
N ALA A 374 1.23 -7.95 -1.56
CA ALA A 374 1.18 -9.01 -0.57
C ALA A 374 1.39 -10.37 -1.25
N ASP A 375 2.28 -11.19 -0.70
CA ASP A 375 2.43 -12.60 -1.09
C ASP A 375 3.08 -13.41 0.04
N LEU A 376 2.98 -14.73 -0.03
CA LEU A 376 3.81 -15.62 0.77
C LEU A 376 5.30 -15.30 0.55
N ALA A 377 6.06 -15.24 1.64
CA ALA A 377 7.51 -15.13 1.67
C ALA A 377 8.15 -16.19 0.75
N PRO A 378 8.92 -15.81 -0.29
CA PRO A 378 9.37 -16.76 -1.27
C PRO A 378 10.58 -17.56 -0.76
N PRO A 379 10.68 -18.87 -1.09
CA PRO A 379 11.61 -19.78 -0.43
C PRO A 379 13.09 -19.42 -0.64
N GLN A 380 13.45 -18.76 -1.76
CA GLN A 380 14.84 -18.40 -2.06
C GLN A 380 15.46 -17.37 -1.10
N PHE A 381 14.66 -16.66 -0.29
CA PHE A 381 15.20 -15.78 0.75
C PHE A 381 15.47 -16.50 2.09
N ASN A 382 15.23 -17.81 2.19
CA ASN A 382 15.49 -18.63 3.38
C ASN A 382 14.79 -18.15 4.67
N TRP A 383 13.66 -17.45 4.57
CA TRP A 383 12.89 -17.00 5.75
C TRP A 383 12.19 -18.15 6.51
N GLY A 384 12.34 -19.41 6.05
CA GLY A 384 11.75 -20.57 6.70
C GLY A 384 10.27 -20.78 6.36
N ASN A 385 9.83 -20.39 5.16
CA ASN A 385 8.47 -20.71 4.70
C ASN A 385 8.33 -22.21 4.44
N SER A 386 7.27 -22.82 4.97
CA SER A 386 6.97 -24.25 4.84
C SER A 386 6.35 -24.62 3.49
N ILE A 387 5.85 -23.61 2.75
CA ILE A 387 5.45 -23.74 1.36
C ILE A 387 6.69 -23.47 0.49
N THR A 388 7.10 -24.47 -0.29
CA THR A 388 8.23 -24.36 -1.23
C THR A 388 7.79 -24.40 -2.69
N ASP A 389 6.57 -24.89 -2.96
CA ASP A 389 5.91 -24.81 -4.26
C ASP A 389 4.39 -24.61 -4.07
N LYS A 390 3.87 -23.49 -4.60
CA LYS A 390 2.46 -23.12 -4.50
C LYS A 390 1.53 -24.03 -5.30
N ASP A 391 1.96 -24.67 -6.38
CA ASP A 391 1.06 -25.49 -7.19
C ASP A 391 0.83 -26.86 -6.55
N THR A 392 1.91 -27.55 -6.15
CA THR A 392 1.81 -28.82 -5.43
C THR A 392 1.19 -28.65 -4.03
N GLN A 393 1.39 -27.51 -3.37
CA GLN A 393 0.77 -27.16 -2.08
C GLN A 393 -0.40 -26.18 -2.23
N SER A 394 -1.17 -26.26 -3.31
CA SER A 394 -2.20 -25.27 -3.69
C SER A 394 -3.31 -25.06 -2.66
N GLY A 395 -3.76 -26.12 -1.98
CA GLY A 395 -4.73 -26.01 -0.89
C GLY A 395 -4.20 -25.21 0.30
N THR A 396 -2.99 -25.52 0.77
CA THR A 396 -2.32 -24.81 1.88
C THR A 396 -2.00 -23.37 1.52
N THR A 397 -1.56 -23.13 0.28
CA THR A 397 -1.31 -21.78 -0.25
C THR A 397 -2.57 -20.93 -0.22
N ALA A 398 -3.69 -21.46 -0.74
CA ALA A 398 -4.97 -20.75 -0.73
C ALA A 398 -5.56 -20.55 0.67
N ALA A 399 -5.30 -21.47 1.61
CA ALA A 399 -5.67 -21.31 3.02
C ALA A 399 -4.88 -20.16 3.66
N SER A 400 -3.54 -20.17 3.53
CA SER A 400 -2.65 -19.14 4.05
C SER A 400 -3.01 -17.74 3.53
N LEU A 401 -3.27 -17.60 2.23
CA LEU A 401 -3.73 -16.33 1.64
C LEU A 401 -5.01 -15.80 2.31
N ARG A 402 -6.00 -16.67 2.57
CA ARG A 402 -7.23 -16.25 3.28
C ARG A 402 -6.94 -15.89 4.73
N SER A 403 -6.15 -16.69 5.45
CA SER A 403 -5.79 -16.43 6.85
C SER A 403 -5.05 -15.10 7.02
N PHE A 404 -4.13 -14.75 6.11
CA PHE A 404 -3.44 -13.46 6.12
C PHE A 404 -4.41 -12.30 5.86
N LEU A 405 -5.20 -12.39 4.79
CA LEU A 405 -6.21 -11.37 4.45
C LEU A 405 -7.21 -11.14 5.60
N TYR A 406 -7.65 -12.22 6.25
CA TYR A 406 -8.55 -12.17 7.39
C TYR A 406 -7.90 -11.54 8.63
N ALA A 407 -6.67 -11.93 8.96
CA ALA A 407 -5.96 -11.37 10.11
C ALA A 407 -5.66 -9.89 9.93
N GLU A 408 -5.24 -9.47 8.73
CA GLU A 408 -5.03 -8.07 8.37
C GLU A 408 -6.32 -7.23 8.45
N TYR A 409 -7.45 -7.79 8.03
CA TYR A 409 -8.74 -7.08 8.02
C TYR A 409 -9.47 -7.06 9.37
N ASN A 410 -9.41 -8.15 10.16
CA ASN A 410 -10.35 -8.39 11.27
C ASN A 410 -9.73 -8.58 12.66
N GLN A 411 -8.49 -8.10 12.89
CA GLN A 411 -7.87 -8.18 14.22
C GLN A 411 -8.46 -7.16 15.22
N SER A 412 -8.93 -7.67 16.36
CA SER A 412 -9.59 -6.85 17.39
C SER A 412 -8.58 -6.09 18.25
N GLY A 413 -8.23 -4.87 17.83
CA GLY A 413 -7.39 -3.96 18.62
C GLY A 413 -6.38 -3.16 17.80
N PHE A 414 -6.15 -3.55 16.55
CA PHE A 414 -5.33 -2.82 15.59
C PHE A 414 -6.00 -2.90 14.22
N ARG A 415 -5.97 -1.81 13.46
CA ARG A 415 -6.52 -1.78 12.11
C ARG A 415 -5.39 -1.98 11.11
N GLY A 416 -5.44 -3.05 10.34
CA GLY A 416 -4.57 -3.26 9.18
C GLY A 416 -4.99 -2.42 7.97
N ALA A 417 -4.68 -2.90 6.77
CA ALA A 417 -5.03 -2.23 5.52
C ALA A 417 -6.54 -2.21 5.20
N ASP A 418 -6.99 -1.13 4.57
CA ASP A 418 -8.33 -0.97 3.99
C ASP A 418 -8.55 -1.83 2.74
N ARG A 419 -7.46 -2.05 1.99
CA ARG A 419 -7.44 -2.80 0.74
C ARG A 419 -6.10 -3.50 0.60
N ILE A 420 -6.13 -4.77 0.20
CA ILE A 420 -4.94 -5.64 0.16
C ILE A 420 -4.77 -6.17 -1.26
N GLY A 421 -3.81 -5.61 -2.00
CA GLY A 421 -3.36 -6.06 -3.30
C GLY A 421 -2.46 -7.29 -3.17
N VAL A 422 -3.02 -8.49 -3.32
CA VAL A 422 -2.22 -9.70 -3.47
C VAL A 422 -1.52 -9.67 -4.82
N TRP A 423 -0.25 -10.04 -4.83
CA TRP A 423 0.63 -9.77 -5.95
C TRP A 423 0.65 -10.94 -6.96
N LEU A 424 0.43 -10.60 -8.24
CA LEU A 424 0.26 -11.54 -9.35
C LEU A 424 1.32 -11.29 -10.43
N LEU A 425 2.45 -12.00 -10.39
CA LEU A 425 3.48 -11.86 -11.43
C LEU A 425 3.24 -12.76 -12.63
N ASN A 426 2.35 -12.36 -13.54
CA ASN A 426 2.47 -12.86 -14.92
C ASN A 426 3.65 -12.17 -15.63
N ASP A 427 4.87 -12.47 -15.19
CA ASP A 427 6.11 -11.80 -15.59
C ASP A 427 6.79 -12.44 -16.81
N ASP A 428 7.28 -11.58 -17.68
CA ASP A 428 8.05 -11.93 -18.88
C ASP A 428 9.56 -11.63 -18.73
N SER A 429 10.03 -11.12 -17.57
CA SER A 429 11.44 -10.78 -17.34
C SER A 429 12.36 -11.98 -17.06
N GLY A 430 11.83 -13.19 -16.88
CA GLY A 430 12.60 -14.42 -16.70
C GLY A 430 13.30 -14.58 -15.34
N VAL A 431 12.92 -13.80 -14.32
CA VAL A 431 13.50 -13.87 -12.97
C VAL A 431 12.76 -14.92 -12.13
N SER A 432 13.48 -15.86 -11.51
CA SER A 432 12.88 -16.98 -10.76
C SER A 432 12.04 -16.56 -9.55
N GLN A 433 12.39 -15.44 -8.88
CA GLN A 433 11.55 -14.83 -7.85
C GLN A 433 10.16 -14.48 -8.39
N HIS A 434 10.05 -14.06 -9.64
CA HIS A 434 8.79 -13.67 -10.23
C HIS A 434 7.89 -14.88 -10.53
N THR A 435 8.48 -16.05 -10.85
CA THR A 435 7.76 -17.32 -11.00
C THR A 435 7.06 -17.76 -9.70
N TRP A 436 7.57 -17.39 -8.52
CA TRP A 436 6.91 -17.70 -7.24
C TRP A 436 5.55 -17.00 -7.10
N ALA A 437 5.50 -15.71 -7.41
CA ALA A 437 4.28 -14.93 -7.29
C ALA A 437 3.41 -14.95 -8.55
N GLN A 438 3.80 -15.70 -9.58
CA GLN A 438 3.01 -15.88 -10.79
C GLN A 438 1.70 -16.58 -10.48
N ALA A 439 0.58 -15.94 -10.81
CA ALA A 439 -0.77 -16.51 -10.70
C ALA A 439 -1.27 -17.10 -12.04
N HIS A 440 -0.74 -16.63 -13.17
CA HIS A 440 -1.13 -17.04 -14.52
C HIS A 440 0.10 -17.40 -15.34
N ASN A 441 0.17 -18.62 -15.88
CA ASN A 441 1.37 -19.18 -16.52
C ASN A 441 1.50 -18.88 -18.02
N GLY A 442 0.73 -17.92 -18.53
CA GLY A 442 0.60 -17.61 -19.96
C GLY A 442 -0.56 -18.31 -20.66
N THR A 443 -0.96 -19.50 -20.19
CA THR A 443 -2.07 -20.28 -20.77
C THR A 443 -3.28 -20.38 -19.85
N ALA A 444 -3.05 -20.50 -18.53
CA ALA A 444 -4.10 -20.65 -17.53
C ALA A 444 -3.69 -20.06 -16.17
N PHE A 445 -4.69 -19.83 -15.32
CA PHE A 445 -4.49 -19.58 -13.91
C PHE A 445 -4.04 -20.84 -13.18
N ARG A 446 -3.10 -20.66 -12.25
CA ARG A 446 -2.49 -21.71 -11.42
C ARG A 446 -3.47 -22.27 -10.38
N ALA A 447 -3.17 -23.47 -9.88
CA ALA A 447 -4.08 -24.23 -9.02
C ALA A 447 -4.41 -23.48 -7.72
N TRP A 448 -3.38 -22.95 -7.04
CA TRP A 448 -3.55 -22.17 -5.81
C TRP A 448 -4.40 -20.92 -6.02
N PHE A 449 -4.23 -20.28 -7.18
CA PHE A 449 -4.91 -19.04 -7.50
C PHE A 449 -6.41 -19.29 -7.70
N ASN A 450 -6.78 -20.29 -8.49
CA ASN A 450 -8.18 -20.66 -8.72
C ASN A 450 -8.89 -21.03 -7.41
N LEU A 451 -8.20 -21.76 -6.52
CA LEU A 451 -8.73 -22.10 -5.19
C LEU A 451 -8.95 -20.84 -4.34
N TRP A 452 -7.96 -19.95 -4.26
CA TRP A 452 -8.06 -18.72 -3.46
C TRP A 452 -9.12 -17.77 -4.03
N TRP A 453 -8.96 -17.33 -5.28
CA TRP A 453 -9.77 -16.28 -5.90
C TRP A 453 -11.22 -16.68 -6.12
N GLY A 454 -11.44 -17.92 -6.58
CA GLY A 454 -12.78 -18.49 -6.77
C GLY A 454 -13.50 -18.82 -5.46
N GLY A 455 -12.79 -18.80 -4.33
CA GLY A 455 -13.38 -18.90 -3.01
C GLY A 455 -14.11 -17.63 -2.59
N ALA A 456 -15.07 -17.80 -1.68
CA ALA A 456 -15.65 -16.67 -0.95
C ALA A 456 -14.58 -15.99 -0.07
N GLU A 457 -14.73 -14.69 0.16
CA GLU A 457 -14.04 -13.98 1.25
C GLU A 457 -14.73 -14.31 2.58
N THR A 458 -14.58 -15.56 3.02
CA THR A 458 -14.96 -15.95 4.39
C THR A 458 -13.78 -15.72 5.33
N PRO A 459 -14.04 -15.18 6.54
CA PRO A 459 -13.23 -15.43 7.73
C PRO A 459 -12.74 -16.87 7.87
#